data_AF-A0A1B8QYQ9-F1
#
_entry.id   AF-A0A1B8QYQ9-F1
#
_cell.length_a   1.000
_cell.length_b   1.000
_cell.length_c   1.000
_cell.angle_alpha   90.00
_cell.angle_beta   90.00
_cell.angle_gamma   90.00
#
_symmetry.space_group_name_H-M   'P 1'
#
loop_
_entity.id
_entity.type
_entity.pdbx_description
1 polymer ?
#
loop_
_entity_poly.entity_id
_entity_poly.type
_entity_poly.pdbx_seq_one_letter_code
_entity_poly.pdbx_strand_id
1 'polypeptide(L)'
;MSYAYEQAPARAGELGKGNLASAKTSAEMVSGGALKAGLFVALNAAGGVKALAAKTDVIAGVVLASRIKDEWAEGELVDVMHIAPADAIWVIVAEGETVARGDKVYAIAVANGNKKAGTIQGKADATNAIATDYTVIDVKGQLAMITKL
;
A
#
# COMPACT_ATOMS: atom_id res chain seq x y z
N MET A 1 -0.91 33.99 -12.53
CA MET A 1 -1.26 32.56 -12.43
C MET A 1 -0.60 31.98 -11.20
N SER A 2 -1.29 31.96 -10.05
CA SER A 2 -0.81 31.27 -8.85
C SER A 2 -1.03 29.78 -9.04
N TYR A 3 0.01 29.07 -9.47
CA TYR A 3 0.01 27.61 -9.47
C TYR A 3 -0.04 27.17 -7.99
N ALA A 4 -1.14 26.55 -7.57
CA ALA A 4 -1.32 26.08 -6.20
C ALA A 4 -0.34 24.93 -5.92
N TYR A 5 0.85 25.25 -5.39
CA TYR A 5 1.75 24.29 -4.76
C TYR A 5 1.45 24.19 -3.26
N GLU A 6 0.23 23.82 -2.92
CA GLU A 6 -0.01 23.13 -1.65
C GLU A 6 -0.56 21.75 -2.01
N GLN A 7 0.35 20.82 -2.31
CA GLN A 7 -0.04 19.41 -2.18
C GLN A 7 -0.35 19.18 -0.70
N ALA A 8 -1.60 18.86 -0.39
CA ALA A 8 -2.06 18.49 0.94
C ALA A 8 -1.06 17.51 1.63
N PRO A 9 -0.96 17.55 2.97
CA PRO A 9 -0.10 16.64 3.72
C PRO A 9 -0.46 15.20 3.40
N ALA A 10 0.48 14.46 2.77
CA ALA A 10 0.25 13.08 2.36
C ALA A 10 0.12 12.18 3.59
N ARG A 11 -0.86 11.29 3.56
CA ARG A 11 -1.07 10.25 4.58
C ARG A 11 -0.96 8.86 3.97
N ALA A 12 -0.48 7.90 4.76
CA ALA A 12 -0.47 6.49 4.37
C ALA A 12 -1.90 6.03 4.04
N GLY A 13 -2.10 5.35 2.92
CA GLY A 13 -3.42 4.89 2.47
C GLY A 13 -4.30 6.00 1.89
N GLU A 14 -3.78 7.20 1.64
CA GLU A 14 -4.53 8.26 0.98
C GLU A 14 -4.53 8.09 -0.54
N LEU A 15 -5.71 8.27 -1.16
CA LEU A 15 -5.85 8.26 -2.61
C LEU A 15 -5.16 9.49 -3.22
N GLY A 16 -4.13 9.26 -4.04
CA GLY A 16 -3.47 10.32 -4.80
C GLY A 16 -4.23 10.69 -6.07
N LYS A 17 -4.70 9.68 -6.82
CA LYS A 17 -5.50 9.84 -8.05
C LYS A 17 -6.45 8.66 -8.20
N GLY A 18 -7.70 8.92 -8.55
CA GLY A 18 -8.67 7.89 -8.93
C GLY A 18 -9.13 8.08 -10.37
N ASN A 19 -9.07 7.02 -11.16
CA ASN A 19 -9.65 7.00 -12.51
C ASN A 19 -11.19 6.83 -12.42
N LEU A 20 -11.91 7.54 -13.28
CA LEU A 20 -13.37 7.71 -13.30
C LEU A 20 -14.15 6.38 -13.50
N ALA A 21 -13.51 5.33 -14.02
CA ALA A 21 -14.19 4.21 -14.67
C ALA A 21 -14.21 2.86 -13.91
N SER A 22 -13.78 2.76 -12.65
CA SER A 22 -13.95 1.48 -11.92
C SER A 22 -14.19 1.64 -10.43
N ALA A 23 -14.93 0.70 -9.85
CA ALA A 23 -14.90 0.48 -8.40
C ALA A 23 -13.44 0.18 -8.01
N LYS A 24 -12.90 0.99 -7.10
CA LYS A 24 -11.49 0.93 -6.70
C LYS A 24 -11.29 0.22 -5.37
N THR A 25 -12.36 0.06 -4.61
CA THR A 25 -12.31 -0.35 -3.22
C THR A 25 -13.28 -1.49 -2.98
N SER A 26 -12.83 -2.52 -2.26
CA SER A 26 -13.70 -3.51 -1.64
C SER A 26 -13.63 -3.39 -0.13
N ALA A 27 -14.77 -3.62 0.53
CA ALA A 27 -14.84 -3.75 1.97
C ALA A 27 -14.53 -5.21 2.32
N GLU A 28 -13.37 -5.43 2.94
CA GLU A 28 -12.86 -6.76 3.27
C GLU A 28 -12.84 -6.95 4.78
N MET A 29 -13.12 -8.17 5.24
CA MET A 29 -12.99 -8.49 6.66
C MET A 29 -11.51 -8.65 7.03
N VAL A 30 -11.08 -7.97 8.09
CA VAL A 30 -9.73 -8.14 8.64
C VAL A 30 -9.63 -9.49 9.33
N SER A 31 -8.61 -10.25 8.98
CA SER A 31 -8.34 -11.59 9.51
C SER A 31 -6.86 -11.78 9.84
N GLY A 32 -6.56 -12.46 10.95
CA GLY A 32 -5.17 -12.78 11.31
C GLY A 32 -4.37 -11.58 11.83
N GLY A 33 -5.03 -10.66 12.54
CA GLY A 33 -4.40 -9.52 13.23
C GLY A 33 -4.77 -8.15 12.66
N ALA A 34 -4.38 -7.10 13.39
CA ALA A 34 -4.72 -5.72 13.03
C ALA A 34 -3.98 -5.24 11.77
N LEU A 35 -4.65 -4.42 10.97
CA LEU A 35 -4.13 -3.85 9.72
C LEU A 35 -4.08 -2.33 9.80
N LYS A 36 -3.07 -1.72 9.17
CA LYS A 36 -2.86 -0.27 9.16
C LYS A 36 -2.93 0.31 7.75
N ALA A 37 -3.36 1.56 7.66
CA ALA A 37 -3.44 2.30 6.40
C ALA A 37 -2.09 2.37 5.67
N GLY A 38 -2.12 2.27 4.34
CA GLY A 38 -0.95 2.35 3.47
C GLY A 38 -0.06 1.11 3.45
N LEU A 39 -0.47 0.01 4.11
CA LEU A 39 0.17 -1.29 3.99
C LEU A 39 -0.47 -2.12 2.88
N PHE A 40 0.36 -2.90 2.19
CA PHE A 40 -0.09 -3.98 1.33
C PHE A 40 -0.61 -5.16 2.15
N VAL A 41 -1.72 -5.72 1.67
CA VAL A 41 -2.41 -6.84 2.31
C VAL A 41 -2.61 -7.98 1.34
N ALA A 42 -2.70 -9.19 1.88
CA ALA A 42 -2.91 -10.40 1.12
C ALA A 42 -4.38 -10.86 1.17
N LEU A 43 -4.81 -11.52 0.10
CA LEU A 43 -6.07 -12.27 0.11
C LEU A 43 -5.95 -13.44 1.10
N ASN A 44 -6.97 -13.61 1.95
CA ASN A 44 -7.09 -14.78 2.80
C ASN A 44 -8.02 -15.81 2.16
N ALA A 45 -7.55 -17.05 2.02
CA ALA A 45 -8.36 -18.15 1.48
C ALA A 45 -9.61 -18.46 2.33
N ALA A 46 -9.57 -18.16 3.63
CA ALA A 46 -10.71 -18.30 4.54
C ALA A 46 -11.75 -17.16 4.38
N GLY A 47 -11.46 -16.16 3.55
CA GLY A 47 -12.27 -14.96 3.36
C GLY A 47 -11.63 -13.71 3.98
N GLY A 48 -11.84 -12.56 3.31
CA GLY A 48 -11.28 -11.28 3.72
C GLY A 48 -9.80 -11.12 3.41
N VAL A 49 -9.14 -10.25 4.18
CA VAL A 49 -7.72 -9.89 3.99
C VAL A 49 -6.91 -10.08 5.26
N LYS A 50 -5.61 -10.32 5.07
CA LYS A 50 -4.63 -10.50 6.14
C LYS A 50 -3.35 -9.73 5.84
N ALA A 51 -2.50 -9.58 6.85
CA ALA A 51 -1.14 -9.09 6.62
C ALA A 51 -0.36 -10.05 5.71
N LEU A 52 0.56 -9.52 4.90
CA LEU A 52 1.49 -10.36 4.14
C LEU A 52 2.37 -11.15 5.11
N ALA A 53 2.56 -12.43 4.81
CA ALA A 53 3.38 -13.35 5.61
C ALA A 53 4.32 -14.23 4.77
N ALA A 54 4.08 -14.34 3.45
CA ALA A 54 4.88 -15.14 2.54
C ALA A 54 5.02 -14.47 1.16
N LYS A 55 6.14 -14.68 0.48
CA LYS A 55 6.34 -14.19 -0.90
C LYS A 55 5.34 -14.75 -1.91
N THR A 56 4.74 -15.90 -1.61
CA THR A 56 3.70 -16.53 -2.43
C THR A 56 2.31 -15.99 -2.14
N ASP A 57 2.14 -15.11 -1.15
CA ASP A 57 0.85 -14.49 -0.87
C ASP A 57 0.40 -13.65 -2.08
N VAL A 58 -0.88 -13.72 -2.37
CA VAL A 58 -1.50 -12.90 -3.43
C VAL A 58 -1.90 -11.56 -2.84
N ILE A 59 -1.32 -10.48 -3.37
CA ILE A 59 -1.66 -9.11 -2.95
C ILE A 59 -3.12 -8.82 -3.32
N ALA A 60 -3.95 -8.50 -2.33
CA ALA A 60 -5.31 -8.00 -2.54
C ALA A 60 -5.26 -6.52 -2.96
N GLY A 61 -4.48 -5.72 -2.26
CA GLY A 61 -4.38 -4.28 -2.50
C GLY A 61 -3.70 -3.56 -1.35
N VAL A 62 -4.02 -2.28 -1.21
CA VAL A 62 -3.50 -1.40 -0.15
C VAL A 62 -4.64 -0.93 0.75
N VAL A 63 -4.43 -0.95 2.06
CA VAL A 63 -5.41 -0.44 3.02
C VAL A 63 -5.57 1.07 2.88
N LEU A 64 -6.81 1.54 2.67
CA LEU A 64 -7.11 2.96 2.61
C LEU A 64 -7.16 3.57 4.01
N ALA A 65 -6.73 4.83 4.13
CA ALA A 65 -6.94 5.60 5.35
C ALA A 65 -8.39 6.05 5.47
N SER A 66 -8.95 5.96 6.68
CA SER A 66 -10.18 6.65 7.04
C SER A 66 -9.86 7.97 7.74
N ARG A 67 -10.82 8.91 7.74
CA ARG A 67 -10.65 10.19 8.46
C ARG A 67 -10.70 10.04 9.98
N ILE A 68 -11.22 8.92 10.47
CA ILE A 68 -11.49 8.68 11.90
C ILE A 68 -10.59 7.60 12.52
N LYS A 69 -9.97 6.74 11.70
CA LYS A 69 -9.04 5.70 12.15
C LYS A 69 -8.08 5.31 11.03
N ASP A 70 -6.89 4.88 11.42
CA ASP A 70 -5.78 4.44 10.57
C ASP A 70 -5.36 2.98 10.86
N GLU A 71 -6.04 2.33 11.80
CA GLU A 71 -5.86 0.94 12.18
C GLU A 71 -7.22 0.24 12.31
N TRP A 72 -7.28 -1.00 11.82
CA TRP A 72 -8.46 -1.86 11.87
C TRP A 72 -8.12 -3.14 12.63
N ALA A 73 -8.96 -3.46 13.62
CA ALA A 73 -8.81 -4.67 14.40
C ALA A 73 -9.34 -5.90 13.64
N GLU A 74 -8.94 -7.08 14.08
CA GLU A 74 -9.47 -8.33 13.54
C GLU A 74 -11.00 -8.41 13.69
N GLY A 75 -11.68 -8.87 12.65
CA GLY A 75 -13.15 -8.91 12.57
C GLY A 75 -13.81 -7.61 12.11
N GLU A 76 -13.06 -6.51 11.96
CA GLU A 76 -13.60 -5.28 11.37
C GLU A 76 -13.61 -5.33 9.84
N LEU A 77 -14.45 -4.49 9.22
CA LEU A 77 -14.39 -4.22 7.78
C LEU A 77 -13.38 -3.11 7.50
N VAL A 78 -12.50 -3.37 6.55
CA VAL A 78 -11.48 -2.44 6.06
C VAL A 78 -11.67 -2.18 4.56
N ASP A 79 -11.50 -0.93 4.15
CA ASP A 79 -11.49 -0.58 2.74
C ASP A 79 -10.11 -0.87 2.14
N VAL A 80 -10.07 -1.80 1.18
CA VAL A 80 -8.86 -2.16 0.45
C VAL A 80 -8.96 -1.62 -0.96
N MET A 81 -7.98 -0.81 -1.36
CA MET A 81 -7.90 -0.28 -2.71
C MET A 81 -7.15 -1.23 -3.64
N HIS A 82 -7.80 -1.59 -4.75
CA HIS A 82 -7.20 -2.21 -5.91
C HIS A 82 -6.66 -1.12 -6.84
N ILE A 83 -5.35 -1.14 -7.10
CA ILE A 83 -4.68 -0.12 -7.91
C ILE A 83 -4.77 -0.53 -9.39
N ALA A 84 -5.72 0.05 -10.12
CA ALA A 84 -5.80 -0.14 -11.57
C ALA A 84 -4.83 0.81 -12.30
N PRO A 85 -4.63 0.64 -13.62
CA PRO A 85 -3.84 1.57 -14.41
C PRO A 85 -4.30 3.02 -14.24
N ALA A 86 -3.33 3.92 -14.06
CA ALA A 86 -3.50 5.34 -13.77
C ALA A 86 -4.12 5.73 -12.41
N ASP A 87 -4.46 4.76 -11.54
CA ASP A 87 -4.77 5.05 -10.14
C ASP A 87 -3.49 5.26 -9.34
N ALA A 88 -3.54 6.12 -8.32
CA ALA A 88 -2.41 6.35 -7.44
C ALA A 88 -2.82 6.37 -5.97
N ILE A 89 -1.98 5.78 -5.11
CA ILE A 89 -2.17 5.71 -3.66
C ILE A 89 -0.83 5.94 -2.94
N TRP A 90 -0.90 6.54 -1.76
CA TRP A 90 0.24 6.69 -0.86
C TRP A 90 0.45 5.42 -0.03
N VAL A 91 1.65 4.86 -0.09
CA VAL A 91 2.07 3.67 0.67
C VAL A 91 3.25 3.99 1.56
N ILE A 92 3.44 3.14 2.58
CA ILE A 92 4.54 3.27 3.55
C ILE A 92 5.82 2.67 2.98
N VAL A 93 6.89 3.45 2.97
CA VAL A 93 8.26 2.99 2.68
C VAL A 93 8.83 2.34 3.94
N ALA A 94 9.52 1.21 3.78
CA ALA A 94 10.11 0.49 4.89
C ALA A 94 11.17 1.32 5.61
N GLU A 95 11.28 1.12 6.93
CA GLU A 95 12.27 1.82 7.73
C GLU A 95 13.70 1.49 7.27
N GLY A 96 14.52 2.52 7.08
CA GLY A 96 15.89 2.39 6.57
C GLY A 96 16.00 2.22 5.05
N GLU A 97 14.88 2.14 4.33
CA GLU A 97 14.84 2.15 2.86
C GLU A 97 14.55 3.54 2.33
N THR A 98 15.02 3.78 1.11
CA THR A 98 14.69 4.98 0.34
C THR A 98 14.19 4.56 -1.03
N VAL A 99 13.27 5.36 -1.57
CA VAL A 99 12.74 5.20 -2.91
C VAL A 99 12.78 6.54 -3.62
N ALA A 100 12.93 6.50 -4.94
CA ALA A 100 12.90 7.66 -5.81
C ALA A 100 11.79 7.52 -6.85
N ARG A 101 11.36 8.66 -7.39
CA ARG A 101 10.43 8.69 -8.53
C ARG A 101 11.04 7.92 -9.70
N GLY A 102 10.27 6.99 -10.27
CA GLY A 102 10.69 6.10 -11.34
C GLY A 102 11.09 4.70 -10.86
N ASP A 103 11.29 4.50 -9.56
CA ASP A 103 11.64 3.18 -9.02
C ASP A 103 10.48 2.20 -9.15
N LYS A 104 10.84 0.92 -9.34
CA LYS A 104 9.90 -0.19 -9.21
C LYS A 104 9.60 -0.47 -7.74
N VAL A 105 8.35 -0.82 -7.49
CA VAL A 105 7.86 -1.08 -6.13
C VAL A 105 7.96 -2.57 -5.82
N TYR A 106 8.59 -2.88 -4.70
CA TYR A 106 8.62 -4.23 -4.12
C TYR A 106 7.93 -4.20 -2.77
N ALA A 107 6.86 -4.97 -2.61
CA ALA A 107 6.13 -5.08 -1.35
C ALA A 107 6.81 -6.11 -0.45
N ILE A 108 7.17 -5.73 0.77
CA ILE A 108 7.78 -6.64 1.74
C ILE A 108 6.70 -7.58 2.25
N ALA A 109 6.87 -8.86 1.97
CA ALA A 109 5.93 -9.91 2.35
C ALA A 109 6.32 -10.61 3.65
N VAL A 110 7.61 -10.69 3.96
CA VAL A 110 8.12 -11.25 5.21
C VAL A 110 8.89 -10.17 5.95
N ALA A 111 8.55 -9.92 7.21
CA ALA A 111 9.27 -8.94 8.02
C ALA A 111 10.75 -9.35 8.15
N ASN A 112 11.66 -8.40 7.98
CA ASN A 112 13.10 -8.63 8.05
C ASN A 112 13.81 -7.48 8.76
N GLY A 113 14.26 -7.72 9.99
CA GLY A 113 14.77 -6.66 10.88
C GLY A 113 13.69 -5.62 11.16
N ASN A 114 13.98 -4.34 10.87
CA ASN A 114 13.03 -3.23 11.06
C ASN A 114 12.01 -3.10 9.91
N LYS A 115 12.17 -3.86 8.82
CA LYS A 115 11.25 -3.82 7.68
C LYS A 115 9.98 -4.59 8.00
N LYS A 116 8.86 -3.87 8.08
CA LYS A 116 7.55 -4.45 8.39
C LYS A 116 6.88 -5.01 7.13
N ALA A 117 6.19 -6.13 7.28
CA ALA A 117 5.37 -6.67 6.20
C ALA A 117 4.30 -5.65 5.77
N GLY A 118 4.01 -5.60 4.47
CA GLY A 118 3.10 -4.63 3.87
C GLY A 118 3.74 -3.28 3.49
N THR A 119 4.95 -2.98 3.94
CA THR A 119 5.69 -1.78 3.49
C THR A 119 6.40 -2.02 2.15
N ILE A 120 6.88 -0.95 1.52
CA ILE A 120 7.57 -1.05 0.23
C ILE A 120 9.06 -0.71 0.30
N GLN A 121 9.80 -1.16 -0.70
CA GLN A 121 11.18 -0.76 -0.99
C GLN A 121 11.41 -0.66 -2.50
N GLY A 122 12.46 0.06 -2.91
CA GLY A 122 12.81 0.29 -4.33
C GLY A 122 13.72 -0.78 -4.93
N LYS A 123 14.24 -1.70 -4.09
CA LYS A 123 15.18 -2.74 -4.50
C LYS A 123 14.53 -4.12 -4.42
N ALA A 124 14.87 -4.96 -5.39
CA ALA A 124 14.45 -6.36 -5.37
C ALA A 124 15.06 -7.09 -4.16
N ASP A 125 14.21 -7.85 -3.45
CA ASP A 125 14.65 -8.84 -2.47
C ASP A 125 14.08 -10.19 -2.90
N ALA A 126 14.97 -11.12 -3.25
CA ALA A 126 14.59 -12.43 -3.76
C ALA A 126 13.88 -13.30 -2.71
N THR A 127 14.00 -12.98 -1.42
CA THR A 127 13.53 -13.83 -0.32
C THR A 127 12.29 -13.24 0.33
N ASN A 128 12.30 -11.94 0.65
CA ASN A 128 11.30 -11.36 1.53
C ASN A 128 10.32 -10.41 0.84
N ALA A 129 10.52 -10.08 -0.45
CA ALA A 129 9.68 -9.13 -1.16
C ALA A 129 9.00 -9.72 -2.39
N ILE A 130 7.80 -9.22 -2.67
CA ILE A 130 7.00 -9.49 -3.85
C ILE A 130 7.27 -8.36 -4.85
N ALA A 131 7.72 -8.72 -6.04
CA ALA A 131 7.82 -7.78 -7.15
C ALA A 131 6.41 -7.38 -7.60
N THR A 132 6.18 -6.08 -7.75
CA THR A 132 4.89 -5.55 -8.22
C THR A 132 5.06 -4.84 -9.56
N ASP A 133 3.96 -4.64 -10.27
CA ASP A 133 3.94 -3.84 -11.50
C ASP A 133 3.95 -2.33 -11.24
N TYR A 134 3.93 -1.90 -9.96
CA TYR A 134 3.78 -0.50 -9.60
C TYR A 134 5.10 0.27 -9.73
N THR A 135 4.97 1.56 -10.02
CA THR A 135 6.08 2.49 -10.15
C THR A 135 5.84 3.67 -9.21
N VAL A 136 6.90 4.15 -8.56
CA VAL A 136 6.87 5.32 -7.68
C VAL A 136 6.76 6.58 -8.54
N ILE A 137 5.80 7.45 -8.24
CA ILE A 137 5.58 8.71 -8.96
C ILE A 137 5.80 9.96 -8.10
N ASP A 138 5.79 9.84 -6.77
CA ASP A 138 6.11 10.92 -5.83
C ASP A 138 6.62 10.33 -4.51
N VAL A 139 7.40 11.09 -3.75
CA VAL A 139 8.01 10.65 -2.48
C VAL A 139 7.98 11.80 -1.47
N LYS A 140 7.48 11.51 -0.27
CA LYS A 140 7.41 12.44 0.86
C LYS A 140 7.83 11.75 2.14
N GLY A 141 9.09 11.91 2.54
CA GLY A 141 9.63 11.26 3.73
C GLY A 141 9.55 9.73 3.62
N GLN A 142 8.88 9.07 4.57
CA GLN A 142 8.62 7.63 4.55
C GLN A 142 7.33 7.24 3.81
N LEU A 143 6.79 8.12 2.98
CA LEU A 143 5.65 7.83 2.12
C LEU A 143 6.05 7.92 0.66
N ALA A 144 5.49 7.04 -0.16
CA ALA A 144 5.64 7.07 -1.60
C ALA A 144 4.27 6.96 -2.27
N MET A 145 4.03 7.79 -3.27
CA MET A 145 2.86 7.65 -4.12
C MET A 145 3.22 6.69 -5.26
N ILE A 146 2.43 5.64 -5.41
CA ILE A 146 2.65 4.59 -6.41
C ILE A 146 1.50 4.55 -7.40
N THR A 147 1.78 4.12 -8.62
CA THR A 147 0.77 3.91 -9.66
C THR A 147 1.14 2.73 -10.55
N LYS A 148 0.15 2.18 -11.25
CA LYS A 148 0.37 1.28 -12.38
C LYS A 148 0.40 2.11 -13.67
N LEU A 149 1.59 2.24 -14.26
CA LEU A 149 1.83 2.95 -15.53
C LEU A 149 1.49 2.06 -16.73
#